data_AF-A0A7S2NAV2-F1
#
_entry.id   AF-A0A7S2NAV2-F1
#
_cell.length_a   1.000
_cell.length_b   1.000
_cell.length_c   1.000
_cell.angle_alpha   90.00
_cell.angle_beta   90.00
_cell.angle_gamma   90.00
#
_symmetry.space_group_name_H-M   'P 1'
#
loop_
_entity.id
_entity.type
_entity.pdbx_description
1 polymer ?
#
loop_
_entity_poly.entity_id
_entity_poly.type
_entity_poly.pdbx_seq_one_letter_code
_entity_poly.pdbx_strand_id
1 'polypeptide(L)'
;IRELAARRPVAVGMEAVQRQFQPALDAYVRGDLSEAELEARTDWKTRWSWPFDRYLPVFRTCRELRLPLLALNVDSEDLSRVEREGLPGLDRAALRRYVPDPKGFATSSSTQAFRAYADQVIKPSYDMHREMGILRMTVSGQVLEEDMTYRNFLSGRLLWDSAMASASAAWLQGAAPDALIVGLIGSDHVKFGCGVPARCAQALGSASAVRAIMLNPRPRDTHFEDYGEADVL
;
A
#
# COMPACT_ATOMS: atom_id res chain seq x y z
N ILE A 1 4.68 -7.32 -16.22
CA ILE A 1 5.89 -7.70 -15.44
C ILE A 1 6.96 -8.33 -16.32
N ARG A 2 6.74 -9.49 -16.95
CA ARG A 2 7.75 -10.17 -17.79
C ARG A 2 8.39 -9.28 -18.86
N GLU A 3 7.56 -8.58 -19.64
CA GLU A 3 8.03 -7.62 -20.66
C GLU A 3 8.89 -6.48 -20.09
N LEU A 4 8.59 -6.00 -18.89
CA LEU A 4 9.37 -4.95 -18.23
C LEU A 4 10.71 -5.51 -17.74
N ALA A 5 10.70 -6.70 -17.14
CA ALA A 5 11.89 -7.37 -16.64
C ALA A 5 12.88 -7.75 -17.76
N ALA A 6 12.40 -7.96 -18.98
CA ALA A 6 13.26 -8.20 -20.15
C ALA A 6 14.03 -6.94 -20.60
N ARG A 7 13.61 -5.74 -20.16
CA ARG A 7 14.16 -4.45 -20.64
C ARG A 7 14.93 -3.67 -19.59
N ARG A 8 14.67 -3.92 -18.30
CA ARG A 8 15.32 -3.22 -17.18
C ARG A 8 15.19 -4.01 -15.88
N PRO A 9 16.00 -3.71 -14.85
CA PRO A 9 15.80 -4.25 -13.50
C PRO A 9 14.40 -3.91 -12.98
N VAL A 10 13.69 -4.93 -12.47
CA VAL A 10 12.32 -4.80 -11.94
C VAL A 10 12.24 -5.46 -10.57
N ALA A 11 11.55 -4.81 -9.64
CA ALA A 11 11.01 -5.41 -8.42
C ALA A 11 9.48 -5.32 -8.42
N VAL A 12 8.82 -6.21 -7.70
CA VAL A 12 7.37 -6.22 -7.56
C VAL A 12 6.98 -5.95 -6.12
N GLY A 13 6.28 -4.85 -5.89
CA GLY A 13 5.82 -4.45 -4.57
C GLY A 13 4.41 -4.96 -4.27
N MET A 14 4.19 -5.48 -3.07
CA MET A 14 2.96 -6.14 -2.66
C MET A 14 2.31 -5.37 -1.50
N GLU A 15 1.17 -4.73 -1.74
CA GLU A 15 0.32 -4.24 -0.65
C GLU A 15 -0.22 -5.39 0.20
N ALA A 16 -0.41 -6.57 -0.38
CA ALA A 16 -0.95 -7.72 0.33
C ALA A 16 -0.02 -8.25 1.44
N VAL A 17 1.24 -7.82 1.49
CA VAL A 17 2.26 -8.35 2.40
C VAL A 17 2.83 -7.24 3.27
N GLN A 18 2.74 -7.44 4.57
CA GLN A 18 3.22 -6.50 5.59
C GLN A 18 4.73 -6.59 5.74
N ARG A 19 5.38 -5.47 6.02
CA ARG A 19 6.85 -5.35 6.02
C ARG A 19 7.56 -6.37 6.89
N GLN A 20 6.98 -6.76 8.03
CA GLN A 20 7.56 -7.79 8.89
C GLN A 20 7.77 -9.15 8.19
N PHE A 21 7.05 -9.41 7.10
CA PHE A 21 7.13 -10.65 6.33
C PHE A 21 8.06 -10.58 5.11
N GLN A 22 8.85 -9.52 4.94
CA GLN A 22 9.87 -9.43 3.90
C GLN A 22 10.77 -10.69 3.83
N PRO A 23 11.24 -11.28 4.96
CA PRO A 23 12.07 -12.49 4.90
C PRO A 23 11.39 -13.69 4.24
N ALA A 24 10.06 -13.80 4.33
CA ALA A 24 9.30 -14.87 3.68
C ALA A 24 9.26 -14.68 2.15
N LEU A 25 9.09 -13.44 1.68
CA LEU A 25 9.17 -13.12 0.26
C LEU A 25 10.56 -13.44 -0.30
N ASP A 26 11.60 -13.04 0.40
CA ASP A 26 12.98 -13.28 -0.03
C ASP A 26 13.30 -14.78 -0.10
N ALA A 27 12.89 -15.55 0.90
CA ALA A 27 13.09 -17.00 0.94
C ALA A 27 12.31 -17.72 -0.17
N TYR A 28 11.08 -17.29 -0.45
CA TYR A 28 10.29 -17.84 -1.56
C TYR A 28 10.94 -17.56 -2.92
N VAL A 29 11.42 -16.34 -3.17
CA VAL A 29 12.09 -15.99 -4.45
C VAL A 29 13.38 -16.79 -4.65
N ARG A 30 14.15 -17.05 -3.57
CA ARG A 30 15.34 -17.93 -3.62
C ARG A 30 15.00 -19.41 -3.86
N GLY A 31 13.74 -19.78 -3.63
CA GLY A 31 13.25 -21.14 -3.76
C GLY A 31 13.32 -21.97 -2.47
N ASP A 32 13.61 -21.33 -1.35
CA ASP A 32 13.72 -21.95 -0.02
C ASP A 32 12.34 -22.24 0.60
N LEU A 33 11.28 -21.61 0.09
CA LEU A 33 9.89 -21.85 0.52
C LEU A 33 9.03 -22.35 -0.63
N SER A 34 8.12 -23.27 -0.31
CA SER A 34 6.96 -23.61 -1.13
C SER A 34 5.89 -22.51 -1.09
N GLU A 35 4.90 -22.59 -1.98
CA GLU A 35 3.76 -21.67 -1.99
C GLU A 35 2.92 -21.78 -0.72
N ALA A 36 2.72 -23.00 -0.21
CA ALA A 36 1.98 -23.23 1.03
C ALA A 36 2.73 -22.66 2.25
N GLU A 37 4.06 -22.78 2.28
CA GLU A 37 4.86 -22.16 3.33
C GLU A 37 4.88 -20.63 3.22
N LEU A 38 4.89 -20.07 2.00
CA LEU A 38 4.76 -18.62 1.82
C LEU A 38 3.41 -18.11 2.35
N GLU A 39 2.30 -18.78 2.01
CA GLU A 39 0.97 -18.43 2.51
C GLU A 39 0.94 -18.45 4.05
N ALA A 40 1.49 -19.50 4.65
CA ALA A 40 1.54 -19.65 6.10
C ALA A 40 2.46 -18.61 6.76
N ARG A 41 3.66 -18.37 6.22
CA ARG A 41 4.66 -17.44 6.79
C ARG A 41 4.27 -15.98 6.72
N THR A 42 3.37 -15.63 5.79
CA THR A 42 2.80 -14.28 5.67
C THR A 42 1.50 -14.12 6.46
N ASP A 43 1.07 -15.15 7.20
CA ASP A 43 -0.22 -15.22 7.88
C ASP A 43 -1.39 -14.79 6.96
N TRP A 44 -1.33 -15.19 5.68
CA TRP A 44 -2.16 -14.59 4.63
C TRP A 44 -3.65 -14.60 4.96
N LYS A 45 -4.14 -15.72 5.48
CA LYS A 45 -5.56 -15.95 5.80
C LYS A 45 -6.13 -14.99 6.84
N THR A 46 -5.28 -14.45 7.71
CA THR A 46 -5.70 -13.51 8.77
C THR A 46 -5.33 -12.06 8.44
N ARG A 47 -4.42 -11.84 7.49
CA ARG A 47 -3.84 -10.52 7.22
C ARG A 47 -4.28 -9.91 5.89
N TRP A 48 -4.85 -10.70 5.00
CA TRP A 48 -5.32 -10.24 3.71
C TRP A 48 -6.68 -10.83 3.34
N SER A 49 -7.57 -9.98 2.79
CA SER A 49 -8.95 -10.35 2.50
C SER A 49 -9.12 -11.12 1.19
N TRP A 50 -8.17 -10.99 0.26
CA TRP A 50 -8.24 -11.66 -1.04
C TRP A 50 -7.59 -13.04 -0.99
N PRO A 51 -8.16 -14.05 -1.66
CA PRO A 51 -7.57 -15.39 -1.74
C PRO A 51 -6.11 -15.39 -2.25
N PHE A 52 -5.25 -16.20 -1.63
CA PHE A 52 -3.82 -16.29 -1.93
C PHE A 52 -3.55 -16.74 -3.38
N ASP A 53 -4.40 -17.64 -3.90
CA ASP A 53 -4.34 -18.17 -5.26
C ASP A 53 -4.43 -17.08 -6.35
N ARG A 54 -5.11 -15.96 -6.07
CA ARG A 54 -5.16 -14.80 -6.98
C ARG A 54 -3.79 -14.14 -7.19
N TYR A 55 -2.86 -14.32 -6.26
CA TYR A 55 -1.52 -13.74 -6.31
C TYR A 55 -0.45 -14.75 -6.77
N LEU A 56 -0.76 -16.05 -6.82
CA LEU A 56 0.18 -17.09 -7.26
C LEU A 56 0.81 -16.81 -8.63
N PRO A 57 0.10 -16.31 -9.67
CA PRO A 57 0.74 -15.99 -10.95
C PRO A 57 1.87 -14.95 -10.81
N VAL A 58 1.71 -13.98 -9.90
CA VAL A 58 2.71 -12.94 -9.63
C VAL A 58 3.89 -13.56 -8.88
N PHE A 59 3.62 -14.29 -7.79
CA PHE A 59 4.66 -14.94 -7.00
C PHE A 59 5.50 -15.89 -7.86
N ARG A 60 4.87 -16.80 -8.62
CA ARG A 60 5.55 -17.71 -9.54
C ARG A 60 6.39 -16.96 -10.57
N THR A 61 5.84 -15.91 -11.19
CA THR A 61 6.59 -15.09 -12.15
C THR A 61 7.83 -14.45 -11.52
N CYS A 62 7.73 -13.94 -10.29
CA CYS A 62 8.87 -13.34 -9.59
C CYS A 62 9.92 -14.39 -9.22
N ARG A 63 9.51 -15.59 -8.78
CA ARG A 63 10.43 -16.70 -8.50
C ARG A 63 11.16 -17.19 -9.76
N GLU A 64 10.42 -17.44 -10.84
CA GLU A 64 10.97 -17.90 -12.12
C GLU A 64 12.02 -16.92 -12.68
N LEU A 65 11.73 -15.62 -12.61
CA LEU A 65 12.61 -14.56 -13.11
C LEU A 65 13.58 -14.01 -12.06
N ARG A 66 13.57 -14.55 -10.84
CA ARG A 66 14.35 -14.07 -9.68
C ARG A 66 14.20 -12.57 -9.42
N LEU A 67 12.99 -12.05 -9.60
CA LEU A 67 12.66 -10.65 -9.32
C LEU A 67 12.44 -10.45 -7.82
N PRO A 68 13.00 -9.39 -7.22
CA PRO A 68 12.70 -9.04 -5.83
C PRO A 68 11.21 -8.80 -5.63
N LEU A 69 10.65 -9.43 -4.60
CA LEU A 69 9.31 -9.14 -4.07
C LEU A 69 9.47 -8.23 -2.85
N LEU A 70 8.71 -7.14 -2.78
CA LEU A 70 8.78 -6.18 -1.68
C LEU A 70 7.49 -6.20 -0.87
N ALA A 71 7.60 -6.39 0.44
CA ALA A 71 6.51 -6.24 1.39
C ALA A 71 6.31 -4.75 1.67
N LEU A 72 5.19 -4.19 1.23
CA LEU A 72 4.96 -2.75 1.26
C LEU A 72 4.14 -2.28 2.45
N ASN A 73 3.33 -3.17 3.02
CA ASN A 73 2.23 -2.77 3.89
C ASN A 73 2.65 -2.53 5.35
N VAL A 74 1.86 -1.75 6.07
CA VAL A 74 1.94 -1.58 7.51
C VAL A 74 1.65 -2.90 8.23
N ASP A 75 2.29 -3.12 9.37
CA ASP A 75 2.03 -4.30 10.19
C ASP A 75 0.67 -4.15 10.88
N SER A 76 -0.18 -5.18 10.86
CA SER A 76 -1.56 -5.11 11.39
C SER A 76 -1.61 -4.63 12.84
N GLU A 77 -0.60 -4.96 13.62
CA GLU A 77 -0.45 -4.57 15.01
C GLU A 77 -0.33 -3.03 15.16
N ASP A 78 0.43 -2.39 14.27
CA ASP A 78 0.63 -0.94 14.27
C ASP A 78 -0.59 -0.24 13.66
N LEU A 79 -1.16 -0.77 12.58
CA LEU A 79 -2.36 -0.21 11.98
C LEU A 79 -3.57 -0.29 12.93
N SER A 80 -3.73 -1.40 13.65
CA SER A 80 -4.80 -1.57 14.65
C SER A 80 -4.70 -0.56 15.79
N ARG A 81 -3.49 -0.11 16.17
CA ARG A 81 -3.32 0.98 17.16
C ARG A 81 -3.82 2.29 16.59
N VAL A 82 -3.50 2.59 15.32
CA VAL A 82 -3.95 3.83 14.65
C VAL A 82 -5.45 3.84 14.42
N GLU A 83 -6.06 2.70 14.12
CA GLU A 83 -7.51 2.57 13.99
C GLU A 83 -8.25 2.86 15.30
N ARG A 84 -7.61 2.61 16.45
CA ARG A 84 -8.16 2.90 17.78
C ARG A 84 -7.87 4.30 18.26
N GLU A 85 -6.63 4.74 18.15
CA GLU A 85 -6.08 5.90 18.87
C GLU A 85 -5.61 7.02 17.94
N GLY A 86 -5.71 6.81 16.62
CA GLY A 86 -5.11 7.66 15.61
C GLY A 86 -3.58 7.53 15.56
N LEU A 87 -2.92 8.35 14.72
CA LEU A 87 -1.45 8.37 14.63
C LEU A 87 -0.73 8.56 15.98
N PRO A 88 -1.24 9.34 16.96
CA PRO A 88 -0.60 9.45 18.28
C PRO A 88 -0.53 8.15 19.09
N GLY A 89 -1.31 7.12 18.74
CA GLY A 89 -1.23 5.80 19.37
C GLY A 89 0.00 4.98 18.97
N LEU A 90 0.73 5.39 17.93
CA LEU A 90 2.03 4.83 17.61
C LEU A 90 3.13 5.56 18.39
N ASP A 91 4.07 4.78 18.91
CA ASP A 91 5.30 5.36 19.41
C ASP A 91 6.12 5.99 18.27
N ARG A 92 7.08 6.84 18.63
CA ARG A 92 7.89 7.58 17.66
C ARG A 92 8.73 6.67 16.77
N ALA A 93 9.19 5.52 17.27
CA ALA A 93 10.02 4.60 16.51
C ALA A 93 9.17 3.84 15.47
N ALA A 94 8.00 3.34 15.87
CA ALA A 94 7.01 2.72 14.99
C ALA A 94 6.54 3.70 13.91
N LEU A 95 6.17 4.92 14.29
CA LEU A 95 5.77 5.94 13.33
C LEU A 95 6.87 6.23 12.30
N ARG A 96 8.13 6.36 12.75
CA ARG A 96 9.27 6.62 11.85
C ARG A 96 9.57 5.49 10.88
N ARG A 97 9.16 4.25 11.19
CA ARG A 97 9.26 3.11 10.28
C ARG A 97 8.48 3.37 8.99
N TYR A 98 7.28 3.91 9.09
CA TYR A 98 6.35 4.14 7.97
C TYR A 98 6.33 5.58 7.47
N VAL A 99 6.72 6.53 8.32
CA VAL A 99 6.72 7.97 8.05
C VAL A 99 8.12 8.55 8.33
N PRO A 100 9.12 8.26 7.48
CA PRO A 100 10.49 8.72 7.69
C PRO A 100 10.62 10.25 7.60
N ASP A 101 9.74 10.94 6.87
CA ASP A 101 9.64 12.41 6.81
C ASP A 101 8.27 12.91 7.29
N PRO A 102 8.11 13.21 8.59
CA PRO A 102 6.86 13.74 9.15
C PRO A 102 6.46 15.11 8.59
N LYS A 103 7.44 15.95 8.20
CA LYS A 103 7.12 17.28 7.64
C LYS A 103 6.52 17.12 6.26
N GLY A 104 7.16 16.31 5.42
CA GLY A 104 6.63 15.94 4.12
C GLY A 104 5.25 15.30 4.24
N PHE A 105 5.10 14.31 5.13
CA PHE A 105 3.83 13.64 5.39
C PHE A 105 2.70 14.61 5.75
N ALA A 106 2.96 15.59 6.64
CA ALA A 106 1.97 16.59 7.01
C ALA A 106 1.62 17.52 5.83
N THR A 107 2.63 17.97 5.09
CA THR A 107 2.45 18.85 3.92
C THR A 107 1.63 18.17 2.82
N SER A 108 1.95 16.93 2.44
CA SER A 108 1.22 16.21 1.38
C SER A 108 -0.23 15.94 1.77
N SER A 109 -0.48 15.66 3.05
CA SER A 109 -1.83 15.43 3.59
C SER A 109 -2.65 16.71 3.79
N SER A 110 -2.08 17.89 3.54
CA SER A 110 -2.75 19.20 3.73
C SER A 110 -2.95 19.97 2.43
N THR A 111 -2.66 19.37 1.27
CA THR A 111 -2.86 20.01 -0.03
C THR A 111 -4.34 20.06 -0.41
N GLN A 112 -4.71 20.97 -1.33
CA GLN A 112 -6.08 21.01 -1.85
C GLN A 112 -6.44 19.75 -2.63
N ALA A 113 -5.50 19.22 -3.43
CA ALA A 113 -5.66 17.96 -4.13
C ALA A 113 -5.90 16.80 -3.15
N PHE A 114 -5.14 16.72 -2.06
CA PHE A 114 -5.36 15.68 -1.05
C PHE A 114 -6.72 15.80 -0.36
N ARG A 115 -7.17 17.03 -0.03
CA ARG A 115 -8.52 17.22 0.54
C ARG A 115 -9.60 16.68 -0.39
N ALA A 116 -9.52 17.02 -1.68
CA ALA A 116 -10.50 16.54 -2.65
C ALA A 116 -10.44 15.01 -2.83
N TYR A 117 -9.25 14.41 -2.81
CA TYR A 117 -9.07 12.96 -2.77
C TYR A 117 -9.67 12.32 -1.51
N ALA A 118 -9.49 12.92 -0.34
CA ALA A 118 -10.09 12.44 0.90
C ALA A 118 -11.62 12.47 0.82
N ASP A 119 -12.20 13.55 0.28
CA ASP A 119 -13.66 13.71 0.16
C ASP A 119 -14.28 12.79 -0.90
N GLN A 120 -13.59 12.51 -2.00
CA GLN A 120 -14.14 11.73 -3.12
C GLN A 120 -13.77 10.25 -3.13
N VAL A 121 -12.70 9.86 -2.41
CA VAL A 121 -12.23 8.47 -2.37
C VAL A 121 -12.31 7.90 -0.97
N ILE A 122 -11.67 8.55 0.01
CA ILE A 122 -11.56 7.99 1.37
C ILE A 122 -12.91 8.05 2.09
N LYS A 123 -13.62 9.18 2.01
CA LYS A 123 -14.90 9.38 2.71
C LYS A 123 -16.02 8.46 2.20
N PRO A 124 -16.23 8.26 0.87
CA PRO A 124 -17.22 7.30 0.40
C PRO A 124 -16.85 5.85 0.76
N SER A 125 -15.55 5.52 0.77
CA SER A 125 -15.08 4.23 1.27
C SER A 125 -15.45 4.05 2.74
N TYR A 126 -15.16 5.03 3.59
CA TYR A 126 -15.56 5.02 5.01
C TYR A 126 -17.08 4.87 5.19
N ASP A 127 -17.90 5.62 4.44
CA ASP A 127 -19.35 5.56 4.55
C ASP A 127 -19.89 4.19 4.16
N MET A 128 -19.36 3.59 3.09
CA MET A 128 -19.68 2.23 2.68
C MET A 128 -19.30 1.21 3.76
N HIS A 129 -18.11 1.32 4.38
CA HIS A 129 -17.70 0.42 5.46
C HIS A 129 -18.60 0.54 6.69
N ARG A 130 -19.05 1.76 6.99
CA ARG A 130 -20.03 2.02 8.06
C ARG A 130 -21.38 1.38 7.75
N GLU A 131 -21.89 1.55 6.53
CA GLU A 131 -23.15 0.96 6.07
C GLU A 131 -23.11 -0.57 6.08
N MET A 132 -21.95 -1.16 5.76
CA MET A 132 -21.72 -2.60 5.83
C MET A 132 -21.51 -3.12 7.27
N GLY A 133 -21.41 -2.24 8.27
CA GLY A 133 -21.23 -2.62 9.68
C GLY A 133 -19.86 -3.20 10.02
N ILE A 134 -18.84 -2.93 9.20
CA ILE A 134 -17.49 -3.51 9.36
C ILE A 134 -16.49 -2.58 10.07
N LEU A 135 -16.95 -1.42 10.56
CA LEU A 135 -16.11 -0.47 11.30
C LEU A 135 -15.98 -0.78 12.80
N ARG A 136 -16.62 -1.83 13.32
CA ARG A 136 -16.44 -2.29 14.71
C ARG A 136 -15.26 -3.23 14.89
N MET A 137 -14.52 -3.55 13.83
CA MET A 137 -13.36 -4.42 13.90
C MET A 137 -12.14 -3.70 13.31
N THR A 138 -11.01 -3.79 13.99
CA THR A 138 -9.72 -3.37 13.44
C THR A 138 -9.20 -4.39 12.42
N VAL A 139 -8.17 -4.04 11.67
CA VAL A 139 -7.48 -4.94 10.74
C VAL A 139 -6.90 -6.19 11.41
N SER A 140 -6.65 -6.15 12.74
CA SER A 140 -6.19 -7.30 13.53
C SER A 140 -7.34 -8.15 14.09
N GLY A 141 -8.59 -7.77 13.83
CA GLY A 141 -9.78 -8.44 14.33
C GLY A 141 -10.19 -8.02 15.75
N GLN A 142 -9.58 -6.97 16.32
CA GLN A 142 -10.00 -6.45 17.62
C GLN A 142 -11.35 -5.76 17.50
N VAL A 143 -12.29 -6.12 18.39
CA VAL A 143 -13.62 -5.48 18.46
C VAL A 143 -13.51 -4.14 19.19
N LEU A 144 -14.11 -3.11 18.60
CA LEU A 144 -14.23 -1.77 19.15
C LEU A 144 -15.59 -1.58 19.84
N GLU A 145 -15.63 -0.79 20.92
CA GLU A 145 -16.87 -0.47 21.62
C GLU A 145 -17.85 0.31 20.71
N GLU A 146 -17.30 1.27 19.96
CA GLU A 146 -18.00 2.08 18.98
C GLU A 146 -17.39 1.88 17.58
N ASP A 147 -18.11 2.28 16.54
CA ASP A 147 -17.56 2.31 15.18
C ASP A 147 -16.31 3.17 15.13
N MET A 148 -15.30 2.70 14.39
CA MET A 148 -14.11 3.48 14.09
C MET A 148 -14.51 4.84 13.52
N THR A 149 -13.98 5.92 14.09
CA THR A 149 -14.27 7.28 13.60
C THR A 149 -13.63 7.53 12.23
N TYR A 150 -14.21 8.42 11.43
CA TYR A 150 -13.62 8.84 10.16
C TYR A 150 -12.18 9.37 10.33
N ARG A 151 -11.90 10.06 11.45
CA ARG A 151 -10.55 10.55 11.77
C ARG A 151 -9.54 9.40 11.89
N ASN A 152 -9.90 8.32 12.57
CA ASN A 152 -9.02 7.16 12.73
C ASN A 152 -8.91 6.37 11.42
N PHE A 153 -10.01 6.20 10.69
CA PHE A 153 -10.00 5.58 9.37
C PHE A 153 -9.06 6.32 8.40
N LEU A 154 -9.17 7.65 8.33
CA LEU A 154 -8.27 8.50 7.56
C LEU A 154 -6.83 8.37 8.06
N SER A 155 -6.60 8.34 9.37
CA SER A 155 -5.26 8.15 9.94
C SER A 155 -4.62 6.82 9.52
N GLY A 156 -5.39 5.73 9.57
CA GLY A 156 -4.97 4.41 9.10
C GLY A 156 -4.67 4.43 7.61
N ARG A 157 -5.52 5.09 6.81
CA ARG A 157 -5.32 5.25 5.37
C ARG A 157 -4.02 5.98 5.02
N LEU A 158 -3.75 7.10 5.68
CA LEU A 158 -2.52 7.87 5.50
C LEU A 158 -1.27 7.05 5.87
N LEU A 159 -1.33 6.30 6.97
CA LEU A 159 -0.23 5.44 7.41
C LEU A 159 0.04 4.32 6.41
N TRP A 160 -1.01 3.69 5.91
CA TRP A 160 -0.96 2.61 4.93
C TRP A 160 -0.32 3.08 3.61
N ASP A 161 -0.75 4.23 3.08
CA ASP A 161 -0.14 4.83 1.88
C ASP A 161 1.33 5.19 2.12
N SER A 162 1.64 5.76 3.30
CA SER A 162 3.01 6.13 3.67
C SER A 162 3.90 4.90 3.84
N ALA A 163 3.36 3.79 4.34
CA ALA A 163 4.08 2.53 4.44
C ALA A 163 4.45 2.03 3.04
N MET A 164 3.52 2.00 2.09
CA MET A 164 3.86 1.53 0.74
C MET A 164 4.88 2.42 0.05
N ALA A 165 4.73 3.74 0.18
CA ALA A 165 5.64 4.70 -0.44
C ALA A 165 7.04 4.66 0.15
N SER A 166 7.17 4.66 1.48
CA SER A 166 8.49 4.68 2.12
C SER A 166 9.24 3.36 2.01
N ALA A 167 8.55 2.22 1.95
CA ALA A 167 9.18 0.93 1.66
C ALA A 167 9.78 0.92 0.23
N SER A 168 8.99 1.40 -0.74
CA SER A 168 9.41 1.50 -2.13
C SER A 168 10.61 2.44 -2.29
N ALA A 169 10.55 3.61 -1.65
CA ALA A 169 11.64 4.60 -1.70
C ALA A 169 12.92 4.09 -1.02
N ALA A 170 12.81 3.47 0.15
CA ALA A 170 13.95 2.91 0.86
C ALA A 170 14.65 1.81 0.04
N TRP A 171 13.90 0.95 -0.64
CA TRP A 171 14.48 -0.09 -1.48
C TRP A 171 15.19 0.48 -2.73
N LEU A 172 14.56 1.42 -3.43
CA LEU A 172 15.20 2.08 -4.58
C LEU A 172 16.48 2.80 -4.16
N GLN A 173 16.43 3.60 -3.10
CA GLN A 173 17.58 4.38 -2.64
C GLN A 173 18.70 3.51 -2.05
N GLY A 174 18.35 2.41 -1.38
CA GLY A 174 19.31 1.56 -0.67
C GLY A 174 19.87 0.39 -1.48
N ALA A 175 19.13 -0.14 -2.44
CA ALA A 175 19.48 -1.38 -3.14
C ALA A 175 19.57 -1.24 -4.66
N ALA A 176 18.65 -0.50 -5.30
CA ALA A 176 18.60 -0.45 -6.77
C ALA A 176 18.01 0.88 -7.31
N PRO A 177 18.80 1.96 -7.37
CA PRO A 177 18.31 3.30 -7.75
C PRO A 177 17.70 3.39 -9.16
N ASP A 178 18.17 2.57 -10.09
CA ASP A 178 17.72 2.59 -11.50
C ASP A 178 16.60 1.56 -11.81
N ALA A 179 16.22 0.76 -10.83
CA ALA A 179 15.19 -0.27 -11.00
C ALA A 179 13.78 0.35 -11.12
N LEU A 180 12.87 -0.40 -11.75
CA LEU A 180 11.45 -0.09 -11.74
C LEU A 180 10.75 -0.95 -10.67
N ILE A 181 10.02 -0.31 -9.75
CA ILE A 181 9.06 -1.03 -8.90
C ILE A 181 7.71 -1.08 -9.62
N VAL A 182 7.17 -2.28 -9.79
CA VAL A 182 5.77 -2.49 -10.17
C VAL A 182 4.97 -2.83 -8.91
N GLY A 183 4.21 -1.86 -8.40
CA GLY A 183 3.37 -2.05 -7.21
C GLY A 183 2.00 -2.65 -7.55
N LEU A 184 1.62 -3.72 -6.85
CA LEU A 184 0.27 -4.25 -6.83
C LEU A 184 -0.48 -3.68 -5.64
N ILE A 185 -1.29 -2.67 -5.91
CA ILE A 185 -1.92 -1.79 -4.93
C ILE A 185 -3.40 -1.61 -5.27
N GLY A 186 -4.25 -1.58 -4.25
CA GLY A 186 -5.68 -1.35 -4.33
C GLY A 186 -5.99 0.00 -4.94
N SER A 187 -7.02 0.03 -5.79
CA SER A 187 -7.34 1.19 -6.63
C SER A 187 -7.53 2.47 -5.82
N ASP A 188 -8.25 2.41 -4.70
CA ASP A 188 -8.50 3.59 -3.88
C ASP A 188 -7.18 4.22 -3.39
N HIS A 189 -6.07 3.49 -3.26
CA HIS A 189 -4.77 4.02 -2.80
C HIS A 189 -3.99 4.74 -3.92
N VAL A 190 -4.41 4.58 -5.18
CA VAL A 190 -3.70 5.14 -6.35
C VAL A 190 -4.55 6.09 -7.19
N LYS A 191 -5.88 6.08 -7.01
CA LYS A 191 -6.83 6.99 -7.68
C LYS A 191 -6.37 8.45 -7.59
N PHE A 192 -6.46 9.13 -8.73
CA PHE A 192 -6.14 10.56 -8.89
C PHE A 192 -4.72 10.95 -8.44
N GLY A 193 -3.81 9.99 -8.29
CA GLY A 193 -2.41 10.22 -7.93
C GLY A 193 -2.17 10.74 -6.51
N CYS A 194 -3.19 10.89 -5.67
CA CYS A 194 -3.09 11.60 -4.39
C CYS A 194 -2.75 10.73 -3.16
N GLY A 195 -2.88 9.40 -3.27
CA GLY A 195 -2.51 8.45 -2.23
C GLY A 195 -1.03 8.04 -2.31
N VAL A 196 -0.77 6.75 -2.55
CA VAL A 196 0.59 6.20 -2.70
C VAL A 196 1.42 6.95 -3.76
N PRO A 197 0.90 7.30 -4.96
CA PRO A 197 1.72 7.94 -5.98
C PRO A 197 2.33 9.28 -5.54
N ALA A 198 1.53 10.16 -4.95
CA ALA A 198 2.01 11.45 -4.41
C ALA A 198 3.06 11.25 -3.30
N ARG A 199 2.86 10.24 -2.43
CA ARG A 199 3.82 9.93 -1.36
C ARG A 199 5.12 9.34 -1.89
N CYS A 200 5.06 8.49 -2.93
CA CYS A 200 6.25 8.01 -3.63
C CYS A 200 7.00 9.18 -4.28
N ALA A 201 6.30 10.07 -4.99
CA ALA A 201 6.92 11.24 -5.63
C ALA A 201 7.58 12.16 -4.59
N GLN A 202 6.95 12.33 -3.43
CA GLN A 202 7.53 13.06 -2.31
C GLN A 202 8.80 12.37 -1.75
N ALA A 203 8.75 11.06 -1.52
CA ALA A 203 9.85 10.32 -0.90
C ALA A 203 11.06 10.14 -1.85
N LEU A 204 10.81 10.05 -3.16
CA LEU A 204 11.83 9.86 -4.19
C LEU A 204 12.36 11.18 -4.77
N GLY A 205 11.64 12.29 -4.60
CA GLY A 205 11.98 13.57 -5.21
C GLY A 205 11.66 13.66 -6.71
N SER A 206 11.92 14.84 -7.29
CA SER A 206 11.51 15.21 -8.65
C SER A 206 12.18 14.43 -9.79
N ALA A 207 13.24 13.67 -9.51
CA ALA A 207 13.96 12.88 -10.51
C ALA A 207 13.25 11.56 -10.86
N SER A 208 12.29 11.12 -10.05
CA SER A 208 11.63 9.82 -10.23
C SER A 208 10.24 9.97 -10.84
N ALA A 209 9.98 9.24 -11.92
CA ALA A 209 8.65 9.16 -12.50
C ALA A 209 7.80 8.14 -11.72
N VAL A 210 6.68 8.60 -11.16
CA VAL A 210 5.65 7.73 -10.55
C VAL A 210 4.40 7.79 -11.42
N ARG A 211 3.81 6.63 -11.70
CA ARG A 211 2.58 6.48 -12.49
C ARG A 211 1.67 5.46 -11.82
N ALA A 212 0.36 5.73 -11.86
CA ALA A 212 -0.67 4.82 -11.41
C ALA A 212 -1.42 4.34 -12.65
N ILE A 213 -1.50 3.02 -12.84
CA ILE A 213 -2.27 2.42 -13.91
C ILE A 213 -3.38 1.62 -13.26
N MET A 214 -4.63 1.94 -13.59
CA MET A 214 -5.77 1.17 -13.10
C MET A 214 -6.09 0.02 -14.05
N LEU A 215 -6.27 -1.16 -13.47
CA LEU A 215 -6.68 -2.36 -14.20
C LEU A 215 -8.20 -2.49 -14.13
N ASN A 216 -8.86 -2.55 -15.29
CA ASN A 216 -10.31 -2.66 -15.41
C ASN A 216 -11.10 -1.62 -14.58
N PRO A 217 -10.81 -0.31 -14.70
CA PRO A 217 -11.52 0.68 -13.90
C PRO A 217 -12.98 0.84 -14.38
N ARG A 218 -13.87 1.27 -13.49
CA ARG A 218 -15.19 1.77 -13.90
C ARG A 218 -15.04 3.25 -14.29
N PRO A 219 -15.98 3.84 -15.05
CA PRO A 219 -15.91 5.26 -15.42
C PRO A 219 -15.75 6.22 -14.24
N ARG A 220 -16.42 5.92 -13.10
CA ARG A 220 -16.28 6.69 -11.85
C ARG A 220 -14.90 6.61 -11.19
N ASP A 221 -14.09 5.62 -11.56
CA ASP A 221 -12.75 5.45 -11.04
C ASP A 221 -11.73 6.28 -11.86
N THR A 222 -12.06 6.71 -13.09
CA THR A 222 -11.13 7.38 -14.04
C THR A 222 -11.38 8.87 -14.27
N HIS A 223 -12.58 9.39 -13.97
CA HIS A 223 -12.93 10.79 -14.20
C HIS A 223 -13.14 11.56 -12.90
N PHE A 224 -12.54 12.75 -12.85
CA PHE A 224 -12.63 13.73 -11.78
C PHE A 224 -12.97 15.08 -12.44
N GLU A 225 -14.02 15.77 -11.99
CA GLU A 225 -14.50 17.01 -12.66
C GLU A 225 -13.48 18.17 -12.61
N ASP A 226 -12.46 18.11 -11.75
CA ASP A 226 -11.47 19.20 -11.53
C ASP A 226 -9.99 18.84 -11.75
N TYR A 227 -9.62 17.59 -12.11
CA TYR A 227 -8.24 17.11 -12.26
C TYR A 227 -8.18 15.95 -13.27
N GLY A 228 -7.12 15.94 -14.09
CA GLY A 228 -7.01 15.12 -15.30
C GLY A 228 -7.20 13.61 -15.13
N GLU A 229 -7.39 12.94 -16.28
CA GLU A 229 -7.63 11.50 -16.41
C GLU A 229 -6.53 10.67 -15.75
N ALA A 230 -6.92 9.59 -15.06
CA ALA A 230 -5.97 8.56 -14.63
C ALA A 230 -5.50 7.75 -15.85
N ASP A 231 -4.25 7.30 -15.87
CA ASP A 231 -3.77 6.37 -16.91
C ASP A 231 -4.51 5.03 -16.79
N VAL A 232 -5.13 4.57 -17.89
CA VAL A 232 -5.94 3.33 -17.94
C VAL A 232 -5.29 2.29 -18.85
N LEU A 233 -5.31 1.02 -18.43
CA LEU A 233 -5.00 -0.15 -19.27
C LEU A 233 -6.17 -1.14 -19.28
#